data_AF-A0A6A5KHC6-F1
#
_entry.id   AF-A0A6A5KHC6-F1
#
_cell.length_a   1.000
_cell.length_b   1.000
_cell.length_c   1.000
_cell.angle_alpha   90.00
_cell.angle_beta   90.00
_cell.angle_gamma   90.00
#
_symmetry.space_group_name_H-M   'P 1'
#
loop_
_entity.id
_entity.type
_entity.pdbx_description
1 polymer ?
#
loop_
_entity_poly.entity_id
_entity_poly.type
_entity_poly.pdbx_seq_one_letter_code
_entity_poly.pdbx_strand_id
1 'polypeptide(L)'
;MHSSILALFLAVASCVSAQAGCDPVASAIPDCGVPCIEDAAAGFGCTGSDYACRCDNSAAIENAALGCVLGECGLGTALEVRASASAVCDCVATAVPAA
;
A
#
# COMPACT_ATOMS: atom_id res chain seq x y z
N MET A 1 -35.65 14.57 17.26
CA MET A 1 -34.47 13.94 17.88
C MET A 1 -34.48 12.46 17.53
N HIS A 2 -33.49 11.98 16.75
CA HIS A 2 -33.12 10.57 16.44
C HIS A 2 -33.23 9.97 15.02
N SER A 3 -33.59 10.68 13.93
CA SER A 3 -33.74 10.02 12.60
C SER A 3 -32.68 10.29 11.52
N SER A 4 -31.56 10.97 11.80
CA SER A 4 -30.57 11.31 10.74
C SER A 4 -29.12 10.90 11.01
N ILE A 5 -28.83 10.17 12.09
CA ILE A 5 -27.45 9.84 12.51
C ILE A 5 -27.06 8.38 12.18
N LEU A 6 -27.99 7.57 11.69
CA LEU A 6 -27.78 6.13 11.44
C LEU A 6 -27.25 5.76 10.04
N ALA A 7 -26.99 6.73 9.16
CA ALA A 7 -26.53 6.45 7.79
C ALA A 7 -25.05 6.78 7.51
N LEU A 8 -24.30 7.33 8.48
CA LEU A 8 -22.93 7.81 8.24
C LEU A 8 -21.81 6.90 8.76
N PHE A 9 -22.12 5.70 9.26
CA PHE A 9 -21.13 4.80 9.89
C PHE A 9 -20.93 3.46 9.18
N LEU A 10 -21.29 3.34 7.90
CA LEU A 10 -21.04 2.11 7.12
C LEU A 10 -19.95 2.24 6.03
N ALA A 11 -19.32 3.40 5.87
CA ALA A 11 -18.41 3.63 4.74
C ALA A 11 -16.93 3.26 4.96
N VAL A 12 -16.51 2.91 6.18
CA VAL A 12 -15.07 2.64 6.47
C VAL A 12 -14.66 1.17 6.28
N ALA A 13 -15.61 0.23 6.31
CA ALA A 13 -15.31 -1.20 6.10
C ALA A 13 -15.11 -1.58 4.62
N SER A 14 -15.52 -0.71 3.71
CA SER A 14 -15.44 -0.95 2.25
C SER A 14 -14.06 -0.70 1.67
N CYS A 15 -13.21 0.07 2.36
CA CYS A 15 -11.88 0.42 1.87
C CYS A 15 -10.99 -0.83 1.85
N VAL A 16 -10.97 -1.59 2.96
CA VAL A 16 -10.14 -2.80 3.12
C VAL A 16 -10.48 -3.88 2.09
N SER A 17 -11.77 -4.09 1.85
CA SER A 17 -12.25 -5.07 0.88
C SER A 17 -12.01 -4.63 -0.57
N ALA A 18 -12.02 -3.32 -0.85
CA ALA A 18 -11.70 -2.80 -2.18
C ALA A 18 -10.19 -2.91 -2.49
N GLN A 19 -9.31 -2.65 -1.51
CA GLN A 19 -7.86 -2.74 -1.74
C GLN A 19 -7.38 -4.20 -1.90
N ALA A 20 -8.13 -5.18 -1.37
CA ALA A 20 -7.85 -6.60 -1.61
C ALA A 20 -7.91 -6.97 -3.11
N GLY A 21 -8.58 -6.16 -3.94
CA GLY A 21 -8.51 -6.28 -5.40
C GLY A 21 -7.12 -5.99 -5.99
N CYS A 22 -6.23 -5.35 -5.23
CA CYS A 22 -4.86 -5.02 -5.63
C CYS A 22 -3.82 -6.04 -5.16
N ASP A 23 -4.21 -7.06 -4.38
CA ASP A 23 -3.36 -8.18 -3.98
C ASP A 23 -2.63 -8.87 -5.16
N PRO A 24 -3.28 -9.15 -6.32
CA PRO A 24 -2.58 -9.70 -7.49
C PRO A 24 -1.53 -8.73 -8.07
N VAL A 25 -1.72 -7.41 -7.92
CA VAL A 25 -0.74 -6.40 -8.36
C VAL A 25 0.42 -6.35 -7.37
N ALA A 26 0.13 -6.40 -6.07
CA ALA A 26 1.14 -6.45 -5.02
C ALA A 26 2.00 -7.72 -5.09
N SER A 27 1.41 -8.83 -5.53
CA SER A 27 2.12 -10.10 -5.78
C SER A 27 3.16 -10.02 -6.91
N ALA A 28 3.15 -8.96 -7.73
CA ALA A 28 4.17 -8.70 -8.75
C ALA A 28 5.38 -7.91 -8.21
N ILE A 29 5.39 -7.54 -6.93
CA ILE A 29 6.56 -6.95 -6.28
C ILE A 29 7.64 -8.05 -6.16
N PRO A 30 8.89 -7.78 -6.58
CA PRO A 30 9.99 -8.73 -6.41
C PRO A 30 10.16 -9.17 -4.95
N ASP A 31 10.28 -10.48 -4.71
CA ASP A 31 10.39 -11.08 -3.36
C ASP A 31 11.48 -10.44 -2.48
N CYS A 32 12.60 -10.04 -3.06
CA CYS A 32 13.69 -9.39 -2.33
C CYS A 32 13.27 -8.04 -1.72
N GLY A 33 12.27 -7.36 -2.28
CA GLY A 33 11.79 -6.05 -1.85
C GLY A 33 10.61 -6.12 -0.88
N VAL A 34 9.87 -7.22 -0.88
CA VAL A 34 8.71 -7.44 0.00
C VAL A 34 9.06 -7.22 1.48
N PRO A 35 10.07 -7.88 2.08
CA PRO A 35 10.37 -7.69 3.49
C PRO A 35 10.82 -6.26 3.82
N CYS A 36 11.50 -5.59 2.89
CA CYS A 36 11.91 -4.20 3.05
C CYS A 36 10.71 -3.24 3.09
N ILE A 37 9.73 -3.45 2.22
CA ILE A 37 8.51 -2.62 2.17
C ILE A 37 7.61 -2.92 3.37
N GLU A 38 7.54 -4.17 3.84
CA GLU A 38 6.79 -4.57 5.04
C GLU A 38 7.36 -3.91 6.30
N ASP A 39 8.68 -3.99 6.50
CA ASP A 39 9.36 -3.40 7.66
C ASP A 39 9.25 -1.86 7.66
N ALA A 40 9.50 -1.24 6.51
CA ALA A 40 9.33 0.20 6.35
C ALA A 40 7.89 0.64 6.62
N ALA A 41 6.89 -0.04 6.04
CA ALA A 41 5.48 0.25 6.23
C ALA A 41 5.02 0.09 7.70
N ALA A 42 5.54 -0.91 8.40
CA ALA A 42 5.27 -1.11 9.83
C ALA A 42 5.74 0.09 10.67
N GLY A 43 6.83 0.76 10.28
CA GLY A 43 7.28 2.01 10.90
C GLY A 43 6.28 3.17 10.83
N PHE A 44 5.33 3.13 9.90
CA PHE A 44 4.24 4.10 9.75
C PHE A 44 2.89 3.57 10.25
N GLY A 45 2.85 2.37 10.84
CA GLY A 45 1.61 1.71 11.25
C GLY A 45 0.78 1.17 10.09
N CYS A 46 1.33 1.12 8.87
CA CYS A 46 0.70 0.51 7.71
C CYS A 46 1.05 -0.99 7.70
N THR A 47 0.13 -1.86 8.10
CA THR A 47 0.41 -3.30 8.26
C THR A 47 -0.37 -4.16 7.28
N GLY A 48 0.16 -5.33 6.92
CA GLY A 48 -0.51 -6.25 6.00
C GLY A 48 -0.87 -5.58 4.66
N SER A 49 -2.12 -5.77 4.23
CA SER A 49 -2.62 -5.26 2.93
C SER A 49 -3.25 -3.86 3.03
N ASP A 50 -2.88 -3.02 4.02
CA ASP A 50 -3.29 -1.61 4.12
C ASP A 50 -2.59 -0.74 3.04
N TYR A 51 -2.82 -1.07 1.77
CA TYR A 51 -2.19 -0.41 0.64
C TYR A 51 -2.54 1.08 0.58
N ALA A 52 -3.73 1.48 1.02
CA ALA A 52 -4.09 2.90 1.12
C ALA A 52 -3.15 3.66 2.07
N CYS A 53 -2.86 3.11 3.25
CA CYS A 53 -1.91 3.69 4.20
C CYS A 53 -0.49 3.74 3.60
N ARG A 54 -0.07 2.65 2.96
CA ARG A 54 1.25 2.54 2.30
C ARG A 54 1.39 3.58 1.18
N CYS A 55 0.34 3.84 0.42
CA CYS A 55 0.34 4.80 -0.68
C CYS A 55 0.27 6.26 -0.19
N ASP A 56 -0.49 6.54 0.87
CA ASP A 56 -0.52 7.86 1.53
C ASP A 56 0.87 8.22 2.10
N ASN A 57 1.60 7.22 2.62
CA ASN A 57 2.95 7.36 3.17
C ASN A 57 4.05 6.93 2.18
N SER A 58 3.74 6.79 0.89
CA SER A 58 4.62 6.15 -0.11
C SER A 58 6.01 6.77 -0.16
N ALA A 59 6.13 8.10 -0.22
CA ALA A 59 7.43 8.76 -0.26
C ALA A 59 8.30 8.46 0.98
N ALA A 60 7.68 8.37 2.15
CA ALA A 60 8.38 8.10 3.40
C ALA A 60 8.78 6.61 3.51
N ILE A 61 7.90 5.71 3.09
CA ILE A 61 8.15 4.27 3.03
C ILE A 61 9.23 3.95 2.00
N GLU A 62 9.17 4.51 0.80
CA GLU A 62 10.19 4.33 -0.25
C GLU A 62 11.57 4.78 0.25
N ASN A 63 11.65 5.92 0.93
CA ASN A 63 12.90 6.41 1.49
C ASN A 63 13.43 5.50 2.62
N ALA A 64 12.55 4.98 3.48
CA ALA A 64 12.92 4.04 4.53
C ALA A 64 13.35 2.66 3.99
N ALA A 65 12.69 2.18 2.94
CA ALA A 65 12.97 0.89 2.31
C ALA A 65 14.19 0.94 1.39
N LEU A 66 14.57 2.11 0.85
CA LEU A 66 15.62 2.26 -0.17
C LEU A 66 16.92 1.55 0.19
N GLY A 67 17.43 1.73 1.42
CA GLY A 67 18.67 1.08 1.86
C GLY A 67 18.59 -0.45 1.86
N CYS A 68 17.47 -0.99 2.33
CA CYS A 68 17.20 -2.42 2.36
C CYS A 68 17.04 -2.98 0.94
N VAL A 69 16.22 -2.34 0.11
CA VAL A 69 15.96 -2.78 -1.27
C VAL A 69 17.25 -2.74 -2.10
N LEU A 70 18.08 -1.71 -1.96
CA LEU A 70 19.37 -1.65 -2.66
C LEU A 70 20.35 -2.74 -2.20
N GLY A 71 20.31 -3.10 -0.92
CA GLY A 71 21.15 -4.16 -0.36
C GLY A 71 20.72 -5.57 -0.80
N GLU A 72 19.43 -5.87 -0.74
CA GLU A 72 18.88 -7.21 -1.00
C GLU A 72 18.58 -7.46 -2.48
N CYS A 73 18.08 -6.45 -3.19
CA CYS A 73 17.66 -6.57 -4.59
C CYS A 73 18.71 -6.09 -5.59
N GLY A 74 19.61 -5.20 -5.18
CA GLY A 74 20.49 -4.46 -6.09
C GLY A 74 19.75 -3.38 -6.89
N LEU A 75 20.51 -2.52 -7.58
CA LEU A 75 19.97 -1.32 -8.26
C LEU A 75 18.97 -1.63 -9.39
N GLY A 76 19.18 -2.69 -10.15
CA GLY A 76 18.30 -3.05 -11.27
C GLY A 76 16.91 -3.43 -10.76
N THR A 77 16.84 -4.44 -9.91
CA THR A 77 15.59 -4.93 -9.32
C THR A 77 14.97 -3.91 -8.37
N ALA A 78 15.74 -3.02 -7.73
CA ALA A 78 15.18 -1.91 -6.94
C ALA A 78 14.32 -0.94 -7.77
N LEU A 79 14.59 -0.82 -9.07
CA LEU A 79 13.77 -0.04 -9.99
C LEU A 79 12.47 -0.78 -10.37
N GLU A 80 12.50 -2.11 -10.39
CA GLU A 80 11.31 -2.95 -10.58
C GLU A 80 10.43 -2.93 -9.32
N VAL A 81 11.01 -3.01 -8.12
CA VAL A 81 10.30 -2.93 -6.83
C VAL A 81 9.48 -1.64 -6.73
N ARG A 82 10.10 -0.48 -6.99
CA ARG A 82 9.37 0.81 -6.96
C ARG A 82 8.28 0.90 -8.03
N ALA A 83 8.50 0.31 -9.20
CA ALA A 83 7.52 0.35 -10.29
C ALA A 83 6.30 -0.50 -9.93
N SER A 84 6.51 -1.70 -9.38
CA SER A 84 5.46 -2.55 -8.86
C SER A 84 4.73 -1.88 -7.67
N ALA A 85 5.45 -1.24 -6.75
CA ALA A 85 4.84 -0.49 -5.64
C ALA A 85 3.96 0.68 -6.15
N SER A 86 4.42 1.39 -7.18
CA SER A 86 3.64 2.45 -7.82
C SER A 86 2.36 1.89 -8.47
N ALA A 87 2.45 0.76 -9.15
CA ALA A 87 1.29 0.09 -9.76
C ALA A 87 0.25 -0.35 -8.73
N VAL A 88 0.67 -0.74 -7.52
CA VAL A 88 -0.24 -1.01 -6.40
C VAL A 88 -0.99 0.27 -6.01
N CYS A 89 -0.30 1.41 -5.92
CA CYS A 89 -0.95 2.68 -5.58
C CYS A 89 -1.91 3.18 -6.67
N ASP A 90 -1.57 2.98 -7.94
CA ASP A 90 -2.50 3.24 -9.05
C ASP A 90 -3.74 2.35 -8.95
N CYS A 91 -3.57 1.06 -8.64
CA CYS A 91 -4.69 0.15 -8.41
C CYS A 91 -5.58 0.64 -7.25
N VAL A 92 -5.00 1.01 -6.11
CA VAL A 92 -5.74 1.53 -4.95
C VAL A 92 -6.51 2.80 -5.31
N ALA A 93 -5.92 3.70 -6.10
CA ALA A 93 -6.58 4.93 -6.55
C ALA A 93 -7.82 4.64 -7.41
N THR A 94 -7.84 3.54 -8.15
CA THR A 94 -9.03 3.10 -8.91
C THR A 94 -10.04 2.31 -8.06
N ALA A 95 -9.58 1.66 -7.00
CA ALA A 95 -10.40 0.81 -6.14
C ALA A 95 -11.17 1.60 -5.08
N VAL A 96 -10.64 2.73 -4.61
CA VAL A 96 -11.31 3.62 -3.65
C VAL A 96 -12.10 4.68 -4.44
N PRO A 97 -13.45 4.70 -4.40
CA PRO A 97 -14.21 5.79 -5.00
C PRO A 97 -13.81 7.10 -4.31
N ALA A 98 -13.39 8.09 -5.09
CA ALA A 98 -13.07 9.44 -4.60
C ALA A 98 -14.22 9.93 -3.71
N ALA A 99 -13.94 10.05 -2.42
CA ALA A 99 -14.89 10.55 -1.43
C ALA A 99 -15.15 12.05 -1.63
#